data_AF-A0A433EIW5-F1
#
_entry.id   AF-A0A433EIW5-F1
#
_cell.length_a   1.000
_cell.length_b   1.000
_cell.length_c   1.000
_cell.angle_alpha   90.00
_cell.angle_beta   90.00
_cell.angle_gamma   90.00
#
_symmetry.space_group_name_H-M   'P 1'
#
loop_
_entity.id
_entity.type
_entity.pdbx_description
1 polymer ?
#
loop_
_entity_poly.entity_id
_entity_poly.type
_entity_poly.pdbx_seq_one_letter_code
_entity_poly.pdbx_strand_id
1 'polypeptide(L)'
;MDIESHIQQVEDLLKPLDCDARRRFASWCCYALVAEPAIQKHLTLLTGSAENYRVCEKIVAQCWYGSPPINAKTAQETLHRIDWDDEDTPLTDEPAMQGCLEMLTAISSMLGGLRAGGKDSAYFANCAENVINWKDTLACFPASADGTPEQQDLLQEYERQRLFLRELGEGRIGAEDIHKFR
;
A
#
# COMPACT_ATOMS: atom_id res chain seq x y z
N MET A 1 11.93 -16.25 -5.86
CA MET A 1 10.68 -15.82 -6.52
C MET A 1 10.91 -14.37 -6.88
N ASP A 2 10.84 -14.04 -8.16
CA ASP A 2 10.89 -12.64 -8.59
C ASP A 2 9.55 -11.95 -8.34
N ILE A 3 9.59 -10.61 -8.24
CA ILE A 3 8.42 -9.77 -7.93
C ILE A 3 7.33 -9.97 -8.98
N GLU A 4 7.68 -9.93 -10.26
CA GLU A 4 6.73 -10.05 -11.38
C GLU A 4 5.91 -11.36 -11.30
N SER A 5 6.59 -12.50 -11.11
CA SER A 5 5.94 -13.80 -10.97
C SER A 5 5.03 -13.89 -9.75
N HIS A 6 5.37 -13.20 -8.65
CA HIS A 6 4.50 -13.13 -7.47
C HIS A 6 3.28 -12.25 -7.71
N ILE A 7 3.47 -11.07 -8.30
CA ILE A 7 2.36 -10.15 -8.57
C ILE A 7 1.38 -10.75 -9.58
N GLN A 8 1.86 -11.51 -10.56
CA GLN A 8 0.97 -12.27 -11.45
C GLN A 8 0.11 -13.27 -10.68
N GLN A 9 0.67 -13.97 -9.69
CA GLN A 9 -0.09 -14.89 -8.83
C GLN A 9 -1.10 -14.15 -7.96
N VAL A 10 -0.73 -13.00 -7.39
CA VAL A 10 -1.65 -12.15 -6.62
C VAL A 10 -2.81 -11.69 -7.50
N GLU A 11 -2.54 -11.24 -8.72
CA GLU A 11 -3.56 -10.84 -9.68
C GLU A 11 -4.49 -12.00 -10.03
N ASP A 12 -3.96 -13.20 -10.28
CA ASP A 12 -4.75 -14.40 -10.58
C ASP A 12 -5.67 -14.80 -9.43
N LEU A 13 -5.21 -14.65 -8.18
CA LEU A 13 -6.02 -14.87 -6.99
C LEU A 13 -7.09 -13.79 -6.78
N LEU A 14 -6.87 -12.56 -7.26
CA LEU A 14 -7.84 -11.45 -7.21
C LEU A 14 -8.92 -11.56 -8.30
N LYS A 15 -8.61 -12.14 -9.47
CA LYS A 15 -9.56 -12.29 -10.59
C LYS A 15 -10.91 -12.91 -10.22
N PRO A 16 -11.01 -14.00 -9.43
CA PRO A 16 -12.31 -14.58 -9.07
C PRO A 16 -13.06 -13.81 -7.98
N LEU A 17 -12.43 -12.89 -7.25
CA LEU A 17 -13.04 -12.16 -6.14
C LEU A 17 -13.96 -11.04 -6.63
N ASP A 18 -14.84 -10.52 -5.77
CA ASP A 18 -15.62 -9.33 -6.11
C ASP A 18 -14.83 -8.03 -5.88
N CYS A 19 -15.42 -6.90 -6.29
CA CYS A 19 -14.78 -5.59 -6.11
C CYS A 19 -14.53 -5.26 -4.63
N ASP A 20 -15.39 -5.72 -3.72
CA ASP A 20 -15.23 -5.46 -2.29
C ASP A 20 -13.98 -6.15 -1.73
N ALA A 21 -13.82 -7.43 -2.01
CA ALA A 21 -12.65 -8.20 -1.61
C ALA A 21 -11.37 -7.65 -2.26
N ARG A 22 -11.36 -7.32 -3.55
CA ARG A 22 -10.18 -6.71 -4.21
C ARG A 22 -9.80 -5.39 -3.54
N ARG A 23 -10.77 -4.54 -3.26
CA ARG A 23 -10.61 -3.26 -2.54
C ARG A 23 -10.06 -3.46 -1.13
N ARG A 24 -10.57 -4.45 -0.38
CA ARG A 24 -10.10 -4.77 0.97
C ARG A 24 -8.66 -5.27 0.98
N PHE A 25 -8.29 -6.12 0.03
CA PHE A 25 -6.90 -6.55 -0.15
C PHE A 25 -5.97 -5.37 -0.45
N ALA A 26 -6.34 -4.52 -1.40
CA ALA A 26 -5.55 -3.32 -1.73
C ALA A 26 -5.42 -2.37 -0.53
N SER A 27 -6.50 -2.19 0.25
CA SER A 27 -6.48 -1.36 1.46
C SER A 27 -5.56 -1.94 2.53
N TRP A 28 -5.54 -3.27 2.71
CA TRP A 28 -4.63 -3.96 3.63
C TRP A 28 -3.16 -3.84 3.18
N CYS A 29 -2.90 -3.80 1.88
CA CYS A 29 -1.56 -3.50 1.34
C CYS A 29 -1.19 -2.03 1.60
N CYS A 30 -2.06 -1.08 1.26
CA CYS A 30 -1.83 0.34 1.52
C CYS A 30 -1.64 0.64 3.01
N TYR A 31 -2.36 -0.05 3.89
CA TYR A 31 -2.22 0.07 5.34
C TYR A 31 -0.80 -0.31 5.81
N ALA A 32 -0.17 -1.31 5.18
CA ALA A 32 1.20 -1.69 5.51
C ALA A 32 2.22 -0.57 5.27
N LEU A 33 1.94 0.33 4.33
CA LEU A 33 2.79 1.49 4.02
C LEU A 33 2.40 2.68 4.90
N VAL A 34 1.10 2.92 5.06
CA VAL A 34 0.60 4.02 5.88
C VAL A 34 1.01 3.83 7.35
N ALA A 35 0.98 2.61 7.88
CA ALA A 35 1.31 2.33 9.28
C ALA A 35 2.79 2.58 9.64
N GLU A 36 3.66 2.85 8.66
CA GLU A 36 5.09 3.00 8.86
C GLU A 36 5.47 4.38 9.41
N PRO A 37 6.05 4.45 10.63
CA PRO A 37 6.40 5.74 11.24
C PRO A 37 7.41 6.54 10.41
N ALA A 38 8.31 5.87 9.68
CA ALA A 38 9.28 6.52 8.82
C ALA A 38 8.60 7.25 7.65
N ILE A 39 7.63 6.61 6.99
CA ILE A 39 6.85 7.20 5.90
C ILE A 39 6.02 8.37 6.41
N GLN A 40 5.35 8.22 7.56
CA GLN A 40 4.59 9.29 8.18
C GLN A 40 5.47 10.53 8.46
N LYS A 41 6.61 10.32 9.12
CA LYS A 41 7.54 11.38 9.47
C LYS A 41 8.04 12.07 8.19
N HIS A 42 8.42 11.30 7.18
CA HIS A 42 9.03 11.84 5.97
C HIS A 42 8.03 12.62 5.11
N LEU A 43 6.81 12.11 4.89
CA LEU A 43 5.76 12.85 4.17
C LEU A 43 5.37 14.15 4.89
N THR A 44 5.36 14.13 6.23
CA THR A 44 5.09 15.33 7.04
C THR A 44 6.17 16.39 6.86
N LEU A 45 7.44 15.97 6.77
CA LEU A 45 8.57 16.88 6.51
C LEU A 45 8.48 17.47 5.11
N LEU A 46 8.31 16.62 4.08
CA LEU A 46 8.23 17.03 2.67
C LEU A 46 7.12 18.04 2.39
N THR A 47 5.98 17.87 3.06
CA THR A 47 4.79 18.68 2.78
C THR A 47 4.54 19.77 3.81
N GLY A 48 5.40 19.87 4.84
CA GLY A 48 5.24 20.78 5.98
C GLY A 48 3.97 20.54 6.82
N SER A 49 3.23 19.44 6.60
CA SER A 49 1.94 19.20 7.23
C SER A 49 1.61 17.72 7.41
N ALA A 50 1.20 17.35 8.63
CA ALA A 50 0.69 16.02 8.91
C ALA A 50 -0.70 15.76 8.28
N GLU A 51 -1.39 16.80 7.76
CA GLU A 51 -2.72 16.62 7.16
C GLU A 51 -2.67 15.81 5.87
N ASN A 52 -1.61 15.93 5.07
CA ASN A 52 -1.44 15.15 3.84
C ASN A 52 -1.30 13.65 4.13
N TYR A 53 -0.57 13.31 5.18
CA TYR A 53 -0.51 11.94 5.66
C TYR A 53 -1.87 11.45 6.20
N ARG A 54 -2.59 12.27 6.98
CA ARG A 54 -3.94 11.93 7.46
C ARG A 54 -4.95 11.75 6.33
N VAL A 55 -4.81 12.45 5.21
CA VAL A 55 -5.61 12.23 4.01
C VAL A 55 -5.39 10.81 3.48
N CYS A 56 -4.13 10.36 3.40
CA CYS A 56 -3.79 8.99 2.99
C CYS A 56 -4.41 7.96 3.94
N GLU A 57 -4.28 8.15 5.26
CA GLU A 57 -4.92 7.30 6.28
C GLU A 57 -6.44 7.21 6.10
N LYS A 58 -7.11 8.36 5.93
CA LYS A 58 -8.56 8.42 5.76
C LYS A 58 -9.02 7.70 4.49
N ILE A 59 -8.29 7.85 3.39
CA ILE A 59 -8.58 7.15 2.13
C ILE A 59 -8.47 5.64 2.32
N VAL A 60 -7.37 5.16 2.91
CA VAL A 60 -7.15 3.72 3.16
C VAL A 60 -8.22 3.16 4.09
N ALA A 61 -8.54 3.85 5.19
CA ALA A 61 -9.58 3.43 6.12
C ALA A 61 -10.96 3.38 5.45
N GLN A 62 -11.33 4.40 4.66
CA GLN A 62 -12.61 4.42 3.95
C GLN A 62 -12.67 3.30 2.90
N CYS A 63 -11.58 3.06 2.18
CA CYS A 63 -11.43 1.94 1.25
C CYS A 63 -11.36 0.58 1.95
N TRP A 64 -11.10 0.50 3.26
CA TRP A 64 -11.26 -0.74 4.01
C TRP A 64 -12.71 -0.97 4.41
N TYR A 65 -13.32 -0.02 5.14
CA TYR A 65 -14.66 -0.18 5.71
C TYR A 65 -15.79 -0.13 4.68
N GLY A 66 -15.65 0.66 3.61
CA GLY A 66 -16.59 0.67 2.46
C GLY A 66 -17.92 1.35 2.68
N SER A 67 -18.18 1.86 3.89
CA SER A 67 -19.38 2.59 4.22
C SER A 67 -19.04 3.87 4.99
N PRO A 68 -19.36 5.07 4.44
CA PRO A 68 -19.91 5.30 3.11
C PRO A 68 -18.89 4.99 1.98
N PRO A 69 -19.33 4.62 0.77
CA PRO A 69 -18.44 4.42 -0.36
C PRO A 69 -17.59 5.65 -0.65
N ILE A 70 -16.31 5.44 -0.96
CA ILE A 70 -15.42 6.52 -1.34
C ILE A 70 -15.77 7.07 -2.72
N ASN A 71 -15.73 8.39 -2.88
CA ASN A 71 -15.71 9.00 -4.21
C ASN A 71 -14.27 8.94 -4.75
N ALA A 72 -13.97 7.89 -5.52
CA ALA A 72 -12.62 7.63 -6.03
C ALA A 72 -12.04 8.80 -6.84
N LYS A 73 -12.88 9.52 -7.61
CA LYS A 73 -12.44 10.69 -8.38
C LYS A 73 -11.95 11.81 -7.45
N THR A 74 -12.77 12.20 -6.48
CA THR A 74 -12.43 13.27 -5.53
C THR A 74 -11.25 12.89 -4.63
N ALA A 75 -11.18 11.62 -4.21
CA ALA A 75 -10.03 11.11 -3.45
C ALA A 75 -8.74 11.19 -4.28
N GLN A 76 -8.80 10.82 -5.56
CA GLN A 76 -7.65 10.90 -6.47
C GLN A 76 -7.22 12.35 -6.69
N GLU A 77 -8.16 13.27 -6.93
CA GLU A 77 -7.87 14.72 -7.03
C GLU A 77 -7.23 15.27 -5.75
N THR A 78 -7.67 14.81 -4.57
CA THR A 78 -7.06 15.19 -3.29
C THR A 78 -5.63 14.67 -3.18
N LEU A 79 -5.39 13.40 -3.55
CA LEU A 79 -4.06 12.79 -3.52
C LEU A 79 -3.08 13.52 -4.45
N HIS A 80 -3.51 13.94 -5.64
CA HIS A 80 -2.68 14.69 -6.60
C HIS A 80 -2.34 16.11 -6.13
N ARG A 81 -3.07 16.65 -5.14
CA ARG A 81 -2.78 17.96 -4.53
C ARG A 81 -1.80 17.89 -3.38
N ILE A 82 -1.38 16.69 -2.98
CA ILE A 82 -0.26 16.54 -2.06
C ILE A 82 0.96 17.00 -2.85
N ASP A 83 1.33 18.26 -2.65
CA ASP A 83 2.50 18.90 -3.24
C ASP A 83 3.71 18.53 -2.38
N TRP A 84 4.67 17.82 -2.98
CA TRP A 84 5.89 17.35 -2.33
C TRP A 84 7.14 17.60 -3.19
N ASP A 85 6.98 18.30 -4.32
CA ASP A 85 8.08 18.72 -5.21
C ASP A 85 8.72 20.02 -4.69
N ASP A 86 9.15 19.98 -3.43
CA ASP A 86 9.94 21.07 -2.85
C ASP A 86 11.42 20.79 -3.15
N GLU A 87 11.92 21.40 -4.23
CA GLU A 87 13.32 21.33 -4.67
C GLU A 87 14.31 21.70 -3.53
N ASP A 88 13.86 22.43 -2.50
CA ASP A 88 14.68 22.88 -1.38
C ASP A 88 14.74 21.89 -0.20
N THR A 89 13.97 20.80 -0.18
CA THR A 89 14.01 19.82 0.92
C THR A 89 15.17 18.83 0.72
N PRO A 90 16.15 18.75 1.64
CA PRO A 90 17.23 17.78 1.54
C PRO A 90 16.70 16.35 1.63
N LEU A 91 16.63 15.67 0.49
CA LEU A 91 16.34 14.24 0.37
C LEU A 91 17.50 13.44 0.99
N THR A 92 17.45 13.25 2.31
CA THR A 92 18.55 12.67 3.10
C THR A 92 18.28 11.23 3.54
N ASP A 93 17.08 10.72 3.31
CA ASP A 93 16.64 9.36 3.67
C ASP A 93 15.97 8.71 2.46
N GLU A 94 16.78 8.09 1.59
CA GLU A 94 16.34 7.44 0.36
C GLU A 94 15.27 6.36 0.60
N PRO A 95 15.38 5.47 1.60
CA PRO A 95 14.33 4.49 1.88
C PRO A 95 13.00 5.11 2.32
N ALA A 96 13.03 6.16 3.16
CA ALA A 96 11.80 6.83 3.58
C ALA A 96 11.11 7.56 2.42
N MET A 97 11.90 8.18 1.54
CA MET A 97 11.40 8.81 0.31
C MET A 97 10.75 7.78 -0.61
N GLN A 98 11.42 6.64 -0.85
CA GLN A 98 10.84 5.55 -1.62
C GLN A 98 9.53 5.05 -1.00
N GLY A 99 9.49 4.89 0.33
CA GLY A 99 8.27 4.51 1.03
C GLY A 99 7.10 5.47 0.80
N CYS A 100 7.34 6.79 0.80
CA CYS A 100 6.33 7.79 0.45
C CYS A 100 5.81 7.60 -0.99
N LEU A 101 6.71 7.37 -1.96
CA LEU A 101 6.34 7.14 -3.36
C LEU A 101 5.51 5.88 -3.53
N GLU A 102 5.93 4.78 -2.90
CA GLU A 102 5.22 3.50 -2.94
C GLU A 102 3.83 3.62 -2.31
N MET A 103 3.71 4.33 -1.18
CA MET A 103 2.43 4.57 -0.51
C MET A 103 1.46 5.35 -1.40
N LEU A 104 1.90 6.49 -1.96
CA LEU A 104 1.05 7.32 -2.82
C LEU A 104 0.66 6.58 -4.10
N THR A 105 1.59 5.81 -4.68
CA THR A 105 1.35 5.00 -5.88
C THR A 105 0.33 3.89 -5.61
N ALA A 106 0.47 3.16 -4.50
CA ALA A 106 -0.48 2.13 -4.09
C ALA A 106 -1.89 2.70 -3.92
N ILE A 107 -2.02 3.81 -3.19
CA ILE A 107 -3.32 4.47 -2.97
C ILE A 107 -3.90 4.93 -4.31
N SER A 108 -3.10 5.55 -5.17
CA SER A 108 -3.54 5.98 -6.50
C SER A 108 -4.01 4.80 -7.37
N SER A 109 -3.30 3.67 -7.32
CA SER A 109 -3.67 2.46 -8.06
C SER A 109 -4.99 1.87 -7.58
N MET A 110 -5.18 1.76 -6.25
CA MET A 110 -6.45 1.32 -5.66
C MET A 110 -7.62 2.21 -6.10
N LEU A 111 -7.44 3.54 -6.05
CA LEU A 111 -8.46 4.50 -6.50
C LEU A 111 -8.72 4.38 -8.01
N GLY A 112 -7.68 4.14 -8.81
CA GLY A 112 -7.78 3.85 -10.25
C GLY A 112 -8.64 2.63 -10.53
N GLY A 113 -8.40 1.52 -9.82
CA GLY A 113 -9.19 0.30 -9.93
C GLY A 113 -10.66 0.51 -9.59
N LEU A 114 -10.94 1.23 -8.51
CA LEU A 114 -12.32 1.60 -8.13
C LEU A 114 -12.99 2.48 -9.20
N ARG A 115 -12.28 3.46 -9.75
CA ARG A 115 -12.79 4.34 -10.82
C ARG A 115 -13.05 3.59 -12.13
N ALA A 116 -12.28 2.55 -12.42
CA ALA A 116 -12.47 1.65 -13.56
C ALA A 116 -13.60 0.61 -13.33
N GLY A 117 -14.35 0.72 -12.23
CA GLY A 117 -15.46 -0.18 -11.90
C GLY A 117 -15.03 -1.49 -11.23
N GLY A 118 -13.78 -1.57 -10.76
CA GLY A 118 -13.28 -2.67 -9.93
C GLY A 118 -13.12 -4.02 -10.63
N LYS A 119 -13.13 -4.03 -11.97
CA LYS A 119 -13.05 -5.27 -12.78
C LYS A 119 -11.62 -5.70 -13.07
N ASP A 120 -10.73 -4.74 -13.29
CA ASP A 120 -9.33 -5.00 -13.58
C ASP A 120 -8.58 -5.24 -12.26
N SER A 121 -8.09 -6.47 -12.11
CA SER A 121 -7.41 -6.91 -10.88
C SER A 121 -5.99 -6.36 -10.78
N ALA A 122 -5.38 -5.94 -11.90
CA ALA A 122 -4.02 -5.42 -11.93
C ALA A 122 -3.86 -4.17 -11.05
N TYR A 123 -4.84 -3.25 -11.07
CA TYR A 123 -4.83 -2.08 -10.18
C TYR A 123 -4.70 -2.43 -8.69
N PHE A 124 -5.36 -3.50 -8.25
CA PHE A 124 -5.33 -3.94 -6.86
C PHE A 124 -4.08 -4.77 -6.55
N ALA A 125 -3.59 -5.54 -7.53
CA ALA A 125 -2.33 -6.30 -7.42
C ALA A 125 -1.12 -5.36 -7.31
N ASN A 126 -1.11 -4.24 -8.03
CA ASN A 126 -0.05 -3.22 -7.91
C ASN A 126 0.14 -2.73 -6.47
N CYS A 127 -0.93 -2.65 -5.66
CA CYS A 127 -0.80 -2.27 -4.26
C CYS A 127 0.08 -3.25 -3.46
N ALA A 128 0.06 -4.53 -3.83
CA ALA A 128 0.92 -5.55 -3.24
C ALA A 128 2.37 -5.41 -3.72
N GLU A 129 2.57 -5.05 -4.99
CA GLU A 129 3.88 -4.73 -5.57
C GLU A 129 4.54 -3.56 -4.84
N ASN A 130 3.79 -2.48 -4.60
CA ASN A 130 4.31 -1.30 -3.90
C ASN A 130 4.81 -1.65 -2.47
N VAL A 131 4.13 -2.56 -1.77
CA VAL A 131 4.61 -3.05 -0.45
C VAL A 131 5.91 -3.85 -0.60
N ILE A 132 6.00 -4.72 -1.62
CA ILE A 132 7.21 -5.52 -1.87
C ILE A 132 8.38 -4.61 -2.26
N ASN A 133 8.18 -3.63 -3.14
CA ASN A 133 9.22 -2.69 -3.56
C ASN A 133 9.76 -1.87 -2.38
N TRP A 134 8.87 -1.42 -1.48
CA TRP A 134 9.30 -0.74 -0.27
C TRP A 134 10.13 -1.65 0.64
N LYS A 135 9.70 -2.89 0.86
CA LYS A 135 10.48 -3.86 1.66
C LYS A 135 11.79 -4.28 1.00
N ASP A 136 11.82 -4.36 -0.33
CA ASP A 136 13.04 -4.62 -1.10
C ASP A 136 14.04 -3.47 -0.93
N THR A 137 13.53 -2.23 -0.93
CA THR A 137 14.34 -1.05 -0.61
C THR A 137 14.92 -1.15 0.81
N LEU A 138 14.12 -1.51 1.81
CA LEU A 138 14.63 -1.74 3.17
C LEU A 138 15.65 -2.88 3.25
N ALA A 139 15.48 -3.94 2.47
CA ALA A 139 16.44 -5.04 2.42
C ALA A 139 17.76 -4.64 1.73
N CYS A 140 17.71 -3.71 0.77
CA CYS A 140 18.89 -3.15 0.10
C CYS A 140 19.61 -2.09 0.93
N PHE A 141 18.87 -1.33 1.74
CA PHE A 141 19.37 -0.27 2.62
C PHE A 141 18.92 -0.52 4.06
N PRO A 142 19.40 -1.61 4.69
CA PRO A 142 18.91 -2.03 6.00
C PRO A 142 19.32 -1.04 7.10
N ALA A 143 18.45 -0.89 8.08
CA ALA A 143 18.75 -0.17 9.32
C ALA A 143 19.58 -1.04 10.27
N SER A 144 19.39 -2.36 10.20
CA SER A 144 20.18 -3.33 10.96
C SER A 144 21.61 -3.46 10.39
N ALA A 145 22.56 -3.80 11.27
CA ALA A 145 23.96 -3.90 10.90
C ALA A 145 24.27 -5.05 9.92
N ASP A 146 23.47 -6.11 9.93
CA ASP A 146 23.66 -7.31 9.11
C ASP A 146 22.57 -7.48 8.03
N GLY A 147 21.52 -6.66 8.03
CA GLY A 147 20.43 -6.69 7.06
C GLY A 147 19.50 -7.91 7.16
N THR A 148 19.76 -8.82 8.10
CA THR A 148 19.01 -10.08 8.21
C THR A 148 17.53 -9.86 8.49
N PRO A 149 17.11 -8.98 9.42
CA PRO A 149 15.70 -8.73 9.69
C PRO A 149 14.92 -8.23 8.47
N GLU A 150 15.45 -7.25 7.73
CA GLU A 150 14.80 -6.64 6.56
C GLU A 150 14.68 -7.64 5.41
N GLN A 151 15.71 -8.46 5.18
CA GLN A 151 15.65 -9.54 4.19
C GLN A 151 14.61 -10.61 4.57
N GLN A 152 14.55 -10.99 5.84
CA GLN A 152 13.53 -11.94 6.32
C GLN A 152 12.12 -11.37 6.22
N ASP A 153 11.94 -10.08 6.52
CA ASP A 153 10.64 -9.42 6.43
C ASP A 153 10.15 -9.32 4.98
N LEU A 154 11.05 -8.99 4.05
CA LEU A 154 10.78 -9.06 2.61
C LEU A 154 10.31 -10.46 2.20
N LEU A 155 11.05 -11.51 2.57
CA LEU A 155 10.68 -12.90 2.23
C LEU A 155 9.33 -13.32 2.82
N GLN A 156 9.04 -12.89 4.05
CA GLN A 156 7.77 -13.19 4.71
C GLN A 156 6.60 -12.43 4.08
N GLU A 157 6.81 -11.23 3.52
CA GLU A 157 5.75 -10.45 2.92
C GLU A 157 5.07 -11.18 1.75
N TYR A 158 5.84 -11.86 0.90
CA TYR A 158 5.29 -12.69 -0.17
C TYR A 158 4.26 -13.71 0.36
N GLU A 159 4.57 -14.38 1.48
CA GLU A 159 3.66 -15.35 2.09
C GLU A 159 2.46 -14.68 2.76
N ARG A 160 2.67 -13.56 3.46
CA ARG A 160 1.60 -12.82 4.13
C ARG A 160 0.54 -12.36 3.12
N GLN A 161 0.97 -11.84 1.96
CA GLN A 161 0.06 -11.41 0.90
C GLN A 161 -0.78 -12.57 0.36
N ARG A 162 -0.16 -13.72 0.07
CA ARG A 162 -0.87 -14.92 -0.38
C ARG A 162 -1.85 -15.45 0.66
N LEU A 163 -1.42 -15.50 1.92
CA LEU A 163 -2.23 -16.02 3.02
C LEU A 163 -3.43 -15.11 3.29
N PHE A 164 -3.21 -13.80 3.38
CA PHE A 164 -4.29 -12.83 3.58
C PHE A 164 -5.32 -12.91 2.45
N LEU A 165 -4.88 -12.95 1.19
CA LEU A 165 -5.77 -13.02 0.04
C LEU A 165 -6.59 -14.32 0.00
N ARG A 166 -5.95 -15.45 0.35
CA ARG A 166 -6.63 -16.73 0.51
C ARG A 166 -7.70 -16.66 1.59
N GLU A 167 -7.36 -16.18 2.79
CA GLU A 167 -8.32 -16.05 3.88
C GLU A 167 -9.45 -15.07 3.55
N LEU A 168 -9.15 -14.01 2.81
CA LEU A 168 -10.14 -13.04 2.35
C LEU A 168 -11.15 -13.69 1.40
N GLY A 169 -10.67 -14.45 0.42
CA GLY A 169 -11.52 -15.21 -0.52
C GLY A 169 -12.36 -16.29 0.16
N GLU A 170 -11.88 -16.82 1.29
CA GLU A 170 -12.59 -17.80 2.11
C GLU A 170 -13.51 -17.16 3.18
N GLY A 171 -13.63 -15.83 3.19
CA GLY A 171 -14.50 -15.09 4.11
C GLY A 171 -14.02 -15.06 5.57
N ARG A 172 -12.73 -15.32 5.82
CA ARG A 172 -12.10 -15.35 7.15
C ARG A 172 -11.49 -14.02 7.61
N ILE A 173 -11.59 -12.99 6.78
CA ILE A 173 -11.12 -11.64 7.11
C ILE A 173 -12.33 -10.78 7.47
N GLY A 174 -12.38 -10.34 8.73
CA GLY A 174 -13.38 -9.46 9.31
C GLY A 174 -13.06 -7.97 9.15
N ALA A 175 -13.91 -7.09 9.68
CA ALA A 175 -13.73 -5.64 9.60
C ALA A 175 -12.59 -5.13 10.49
N GLU A 176 -12.24 -5.90 11.52
CA GLU A 176 -11.18 -5.65 12.49
C GLU A 176 -9.79 -6.06 11.96
N ASP A 177 -9.74 -6.87 10.90
CA ASP A 177 -8.53 -7.57 10.44
C ASP A 177 -7.61 -6.73 9.53
N ILE A 178 -7.73 -5.40 9.51
CA ILE A 178 -6.86 -4.55 8.67
C ILE A 178 -5.37 -4.68 9.02
N HIS A 179 -5.07 -5.12 10.25
CA HIS A 179 -3.71 -5.32 10.77
C HIS A 179 -3.28 -6.79 10.77
N LYS A 180 -4.11 -7.71 10.28
CA LYS A 180 -3.82 -9.15 10.34
C LYS A 180 -2.54 -9.46 9.56
N PHE A 181 -1.64 -10.24 10.16
CA PHE A 181 -0.33 -10.61 9.63
C PHE A 181 0.68 -9.45 9.43
N ARG A 182 0.44 -8.28 10.02
CA ARG A 182 1.39 -7.16 10.08
C ARG A 182 2.24 -7.23 11.35
#